data_AF-A0A6B8RY75-F1
#
_entry.id   AF-A0A6B8RY75-F1
#
_cell.length_a   1.000
_cell.length_b   1.000
_cell.length_c   1.000
_cell.angle_alpha   90.00
_cell.angle_beta   90.00
_cell.angle_gamma   90.00
#
_symmetry.space_group_name_H-M   'P 1'
#
loop_
_entity.id
_entity.type
_entity.pdbx_description
1 polymer ?
#
loop_
_entity_poly.entity_id
_entity_poly.type
_entity_poly.pdbx_seq_one_letter_code
_entity_poly.pdbx_strand_id
1 'polypeptide(L)' 'MLSKVLNTTSIPKPSKFSDISTSWASSAINTLTDIGIVNGASNESFKPKANATRSESLMMILRMLNISLGLSLEIE' A
#
# COMPACT_ATOMS: atom_id res chain seq x y z
N MET A 1 -8.40 4.76 2.63
CA MET A 1 -9.02 5.54 1.53
C MET A 1 -8.62 5.01 0.15
N LEU A 2 -7.34 4.72 -0.13
CA LEU A 2 -6.86 4.32 -1.47
C LEU A 2 -7.43 2.98 -2.01
N SER A 3 -7.57 1.95 -1.17
CA SER A 3 -8.12 0.65 -1.62
C SER A 3 -9.57 0.74 -2.13
N LYS A 4 -10.34 1.74 -1.68
CA LYS A 4 -11.70 1.99 -2.18
C LYS A 4 -11.72 2.63 -3.56
N VAL A 5 -10.70 3.42 -3.91
CA VAL A 5 -10.58 4.09 -5.21
C VAL A 5 -10.22 3.10 -6.31
N LEU A 6 -9.42 2.09 -5.98
CA LEU A 6 -8.98 1.05 -6.92
C LEU A 6 -9.97 -0.10 -7.11
N ASN A 7 -11.15 -0.05 -6.47
CA ASN A 7 -12.15 -1.12 -6.46
C ASN A 7 -11.56 -2.52 -6.15
N THR A 8 -10.51 -2.57 -5.32
CA THR A 8 -9.88 -3.84 -4.94
C THR A 8 -10.76 -4.52 -3.90
N THR A 9 -11.28 -5.71 -4.18
CA THR A 9 -11.97 -6.52 -3.19
C THR A 9 -10.98 -6.89 -2.09
N SER A 10 -11.09 -6.26 -0.92
CA SER A 10 -10.19 -6.48 0.21
C SER A 10 -10.56 -7.81 0.88
N ILE A 11 -10.03 -8.91 0.36
CA ILE A 11 -10.23 -10.23 0.96
C ILE A 11 -9.49 -10.24 2.30
N PRO A 12 -10.12 -10.69 3.41
CA PRO A 12 -9.41 -10.88 4.67
C PRO A 12 -8.24 -11.84 4.44
N LYS A 13 -7.02 -11.31 4.51
CA LYS A 13 -5.76 -12.04 4.32
C LYS A 13 -4.97 -11.99 5.62
N PRO A 14 -4.24 -13.05 5.98
CA PRO A 14 -3.29 -12.99 7.08
C PRO A 14 -2.33 -11.83 6.84
N SER A 15 -2.06 -11.07 7.90
CA SER A 15 -1.26 -9.86 7.81
C SER A 15 0.18 -10.17 7.47
N LYS A 16 0.73 -9.48 6.46
CA LYS A 16 2.16 -9.57 6.12
C LYS A 16 3.05 -8.89 7.15
N PHE A 17 2.50 -7.97 7.94
CA PHE A 17 3.24 -7.19 8.92
C PHE A 17 2.66 -7.41 10.31
N SER A 18 3.53 -7.67 11.29
CA SER A 18 3.14 -7.99 12.67
C SER A 18 2.37 -6.85 13.35
N ASP A 19 2.73 -5.61 13.03
CA ASP A 19 2.24 -4.36 13.62
C ASP A 19 0.90 -3.85 13.05
N ILE A 20 0.34 -4.54 12.06
CA ILE A 20 -0.98 -4.22 11.49
C ILE A 20 -1.97 -5.39 11.61
N SER A 21 -1.59 -6.50 12.24
CA SER A 21 -2.40 -7.73 12.35
C SER A 21 -3.83 -7.48 12.84
N THR A 22 -4.02 -6.59 13.82
CA THR A 22 -5.32 -6.20 14.39
C THR A 22 -5.90 -4.91 13.82
N SER A 23 -5.20 -4.27 12.87
CA SER A 23 -5.60 -3.00 12.29
C SER A 23 -6.69 -3.19 11.24
N TRP A 24 -7.69 -2.30 11.23
CA TRP A 24 -8.67 -2.20 10.16
C TRP A 24 -8.02 -1.96 8.78
N ALA A 25 -6.82 -1.38 8.76
CA ALA A 25 -6.06 -1.13 7.53
C ALA A 25 -5.28 -2.36 7.03
N SER A 26 -5.22 -3.45 7.80
CA SER A 26 -4.41 -4.65 7.48
C SER A 26 -4.67 -5.17 6.07
N SER A 27 -5.94 -5.42 5.73
CA SER A 27 -6.31 -5.96 4.41
C SER A 27 -5.94 -4.99 3.29
N ALA A 28 -6.23 -3.70 3.45
CA ALA A 28 -5.87 -2.68 2.47
C ALA A 28 -4.34 -2.56 2.27
N ILE A 29 -3.57 -2.58 3.35
CA ILE A 29 -2.11 -2.52 3.29
C ILE A 29 -1.55 -3.76 2.59
N ASN A 30 -2.04 -4.96 2.92
CA ASN A 30 -1.62 -6.19 2.26
C ASN A 30 -1.90 -6.15 0.76
N THR A 31 -3.10 -5.71 0.36
CA THR A 31 -3.44 -5.56 -1.06
C THR A 31 -2.53 -4.55 -1.77
N LEU A 32 -2.32 -3.38 -1.16
CA LEU A 32 -1.44 -2.35 -1.73
C LEU A 32 0.01 -2.81 -1.82
N THR A 33 0.45 -3.68 -0.90
CA THR A 33 1.79 -4.28 -0.91
C THR A 33 1.88 -5.36 -2.00
N ASP A 34 0.85 -6.18 -2.18
CA ASP A 34 0.79 -7.21 -3.22
C ASP A 34 0.90 -6.62 -4.63
N ILE A 35 0.34 -5.42 -4.84
CA ILE A 35 0.41 -4.70 -6.12
C ILE A 35 1.57 -3.70 -6.20
N GLY A 36 2.48 -3.70 -5.22
CA GLY A 36 3.72 -2.91 -5.25
C GLY A 36 3.55 -1.40 -5.04
N ILE A 37 2.37 -0.93 -4.62
CA ILE A 37 2.15 0.51 -4.35
C ILE A 37 2.85 0.93 -3.05
N VAL A 38 2.84 0.09 -2.03
CA VAL A 38 3.44 0.37 -0.72
C VAL A 38 4.41 -0.73 -0.31
N ASN A 39 5.42 -0.36 0.47
CA ASN A 39 6.36 -1.29 1.09
C ASN A 39 6.37 -1.09 2.60
N GLY A 40 6.68 -2.15 3.35
CA GLY A 40 6.92 -2.04 4.78
C GLY A 40 8.23 -1.31 5.09
N ALA A 41 8.33 -0.78 6.30
CA ALA A 41 9.58 -0.23 6.82
C ALA A 41 10.64 -1.32 7.02
N SER A 42 10.21 -2.57 7.23
CA SER A 42 11.03 -3.77 7.22
C SER A 42 10.21 -4.96 6.72
N ASN A 43 10.83 -6.14 6.63
CA ASN A 43 10.14 -7.38 6.22
C ASN A 43 8.97 -7.76 7.15
N GLU A 44 8.95 -7.27 8.39
CA GLU A 44 7.99 -7.67 9.42
C GLU A 44 7.15 -6.51 9.97
N SER A 45 7.49 -5.24 9.63
CA SER A 45 6.83 -4.05 10.17
C SER A 45 6.52 -3.03 9.07
N PHE A 46 5.28 -2.54 9.08
CA PHE A 46 4.79 -1.51 8.18
C PHE A 46 4.90 -0.09 8.76
N LYS A 47 4.82 0.05 10.09
CA LYS A 47 4.75 1.32 10.83
C LYS A 47 3.56 2.21 10.41
N PRO A 48 2.31 1.75 10.56
CA PRO A 48 1.11 2.47 10.06
C PRO A 48 0.88 3.84 10.69
N LYS A 49 1.52 4.14 11.82
CA LYS A 49 1.41 5.42 12.54
C LYS A 49 2.60 6.37 12.29
N ALA A 50 3.59 5.94 11.52
CA ALA A 50 4.70 6.82 11.15
C ALA A 50 4.23 7.87 10.13
N ASN A 51 4.85 9.05 10.18
CA ASN A 51 4.62 10.07 9.18
C ASN A 51 5.29 9.66 7.88
N ALA A 52 4.53 9.66 6.79
CA ALA A 52 5.10 9.53 5.45
C ALA A 52 5.76 10.84 5.03
N THR A 53 6.93 10.74 4.42
CA THR A 53 7.58 11.89 3.78
C THR A 53 6.79 12.32 2.54
N ARG A 54 7.02 13.56 2.09
CA ARG A 54 6.43 14.06 0.83
C ARG A 54 6.79 13.18 -0.37
N SER A 55 8.04 12.68 -0.39
CA SER A 55 8.52 11.80 -1.47
C SER A 55 7.80 10.46 -1.48
N GLU A 56 7.66 9.82 -0.32
CA GLU A 56 6.94 8.54 -0.21
C GLU A 56 5.46 8.68 -0.59
N SER A 57 4.83 9.77 -0.18
CA SER A 57 3.44 10.06 -0.53
C SER A 57 3.26 10.23 -2.05
N LEU A 58 4.17 10.97 -2.70
CA LEU A 58 4.19 11.15 -4.16
C LEU A 58 4.40 9.83 -4.89
N MET A 59 5.35 9.02 -4.42
CA MET A 59 5.64 7.72 -5.03
C MET A 59 4.44 6.77 -4.94
N MET A 60 3.72 6.79 -3.82
CA MET A 60 2.48 6.02 -3.66
C MET A 60 1.40 6.46 -4.66
N ILE A 61 1.23 7.78 -4.86
CA ILE A 61 0.27 8.34 -5.83
C ILE A 61 0.66 7.98 -7.26
N LEU A 62 1.95 8.13 -7.62
CA LEU A 62 2.45 7.81 -8.96
C LEU A 62 2.25 6.34 -9.30
N ARG A 63 2.61 5.42 -8.39
CA ARG A 63 2.41 3.98 -8.57
C ARG A 63 0.93 3.63 -8.71
N MET A 64 0.07 4.28 -7.92
CA MET A 64 -1.37 4.10 -8.02
C MET A 64 -1.93 4.56 -9.36
N LEU A 65 -1.53 5.74 -9.86
CA LEU A 65 -1.93 6.24 -11.17
C LEU A 65 -1.43 5.34 -12.29
N ASN A 66 -0.18 4.86 -12.17
CA ASN A 66 0.43 3.96 -13.13
C ASN A 66 -0.41 2.69 -13.33
N ILE A 67 -0.80 2.05 -12.23
CA ILE A 67 -1.61 0.82 -12.24
C ILE A 67 -3.05 1.12 -12.69
N SER A 68 -3.66 2.21 -12.18
CA SER A 68 -5.07 2.51 -12.47
C SER A 68 -5.32 2.93 -13.90
N LEU A 69 -4.35 3.58 -14.55
CA LEU A 69 -4.50 4.13 -15.90
C LEU A 69 -3.74 3.30 -16.95
N GLY A 70 -3.04 2.25 -16.52
CA GLY A 70 -2.18 1.45 -17.40
C GLY A 70 -1.06 2.28 -18.03
N LEU A 71 -0.63 3.35 -17.36
CA LEU A 71 0.51 4.13 -17.84
C LEU A 71 1.76 3.24 -17.72
N SER A 72 2.70 3.40 -18.66
CA SER A 72 4.00 2.72 -18.60
C SER A 72 5.04 3.70 -18.07
N LEU A 73 4.78 4.28 -16.89
CA LEU A 73 5.73 5.20 -16.26
C LEU A 73 6.89 4.39 -15.68
N GLU A 74 8.11 4.73 -16.06
CA GLU A 74 9.32 4.27 -15.39
C GLU A 74 9.47 5.05 -14.08
N ILE A 75 8.99 4.45 -12.99
CA ILE A 75 9.09 5.01 -11.64
C ILE A 75 10.22 4.28 -10.92
N GLU A 76 11.39 4.92 -10.82
CA GLU A 76 12.49 4.50 -9.93
C GLU A 76 12.23 4.90 -8.47
#